data_AF-A0A5K0VJ34-F1
#
_entry.id   AF-A0A5K0VJ34-F1
#
_cell.length_a   1.000
_cell.length_b   1.000
_cell.length_c   1.000
_cell.angle_alpha   90.00
_cell.angle_beta   90.00
_cell.angle_gamma   90.00
#
_symmetry.space_group_name_H-M   'P 1'
#
loop_
_entity.id
_entity.type
_entity.pdbx_description
1 polymer ?
#
loop_
_entity_poly.entity_id
_entity_poly.type
_entity_poly.pdbx_seq_one_letter_code
_entity_poly.pdbx_strand_id
1 'polypeptide(L)' 'VRRLKVFGVTKGELARYMDALLKDSEQLAAMIDNVPSVDNLDFIMESDALGHTVMDQRQGHESLVSVAETVTLEE' A
#
# COMPACT_ATOMS: atom_id res chain seq x y z
N VAL A 1 16.67 -1.39 14.71
CA VAL A 1 15.31 -1.89 15.04
C VAL A 1 15.00 -1.96 16.55
N ARG A 2 15.96 -2.09 17.48
CA ARG A 2 15.66 -2.18 18.94
C ARG A 2 14.81 -1.02 19.50
N ARG A 3 15.02 0.22 19.06
CA ARG A 3 14.25 1.38 19.56
C ARG A 3 12.79 1.40 19.09
N LEU A 4 12.51 1.11 17.82
CA LEU A 4 11.16 0.96 17.28
C LEU A 4 10.38 -0.14 18.02
N LYS A 5 11.03 -1.26 18.32
CA LYS A 5 10.40 -2.34 19.10
C LYS A 5 10.00 -1.92 20.51
N VAL A 6 10.73 -0.98 21.12
CA VAL A 6 10.51 -0.57 22.53
C VAL A 6 9.58 0.63 22.64
N PHE A 7 9.65 1.57 21.71
CA PHE A 7 8.94 2.85 21.80
C PHE A 7 7.90 3.08 20.72
N GLY A 8 7.81 2.18 19.72
CA GLY A 8 6.91 2.33 18.59
C GLY A 8 7.25 3.53 17.72
N VAL A 9 6.23 4.03 17.03
CA VAL A 9 6.24 5.26 16.23
C VAL A 9 5.39 6.33 16.89
N THR A 10 5.78 7.57 16.72
CA THR A 10 4.98 8.71 17.19
C THR A 10 3.80 8.99 16.26
N LYS A 11 2.77 9.69 16.75
CA LYS A 11 1.62 10.11 15.93
C LYS A 11 2.05 10.91 14.69
N GLY A 12 3.05 11.78 14.84
CA GLY A 12 3.59 12.57 13.73
C GLY A 12 4.37 11.73 12.72
N GLU A 13 5.03 10.66 13.14
CA GLU A 13 5.68 9.72 12.22
C GLU A 13 4.65 8.87 11.47
N LEU A 14 3.66 8.32 12.18
CA LEU A 14 2.56 7.58 11.55
C LEU A 14 1.85 8.41 10.49
N ALA A 15 1.50 9.66 10.80
CA ALA A 15 0.85 10.56 9.84
C ALA A 15 1.72 10.82 8.61
N ARG A 16 3.04 11.00 8.78
CA ARG A 16 3.96 11.19 7.65
C ARG A 16 4.13 9.94 6.79
N TYR A 17 4.18 8.76 7.41
CA TYR A 17 4.28 7.50 6.67
C TYR A 17 2.99 7.23 5.90
N MET A 18 1.84 7.48 6.51
CA MET A 18 0.54 7.32 5.85
C MET A 18 0.38 8.28 4.68
N ASP A 19 0.74 9.56 4.86
CA ASP A 19 0.68 10.57 3.79
C ASP A 19 1.63 10.21 2.62
N ALA A 20 2.84 9.74 2.92
CA ALA A 20 3.76 9.28 1.88
C ALA A 20 3.23 8.06 1.13
N LEU A 21 2.65 7.08 1.84
CA LEU A 21 2.08 5.87 1.26
C LEU A 21 0.88 6.18 0.35
N LEU A 22 -0.03 7.04 0.80
CA LEU A 22 -1.21 7.44 0.04
C LEU A 22 -0.81 8.20 -1.24
N LYS A 23 0.17 9.09 -1.17
CA LYS A 23 0.70 9.81 -2.33
C LYS A 23 1.34 8.89 -3.35
N ASP A 24 2.13 7.91 -2.90
CA ASP A 24 2.75 6.93 -3.78
C ASP A 24 1.68 6.07 -4.48
N SER A 25 0.68 5.61 -3.73
CA SER A 25 -0.44 4.86 -4.26
C SER A 25 -1.28 5.67 -5.26
N GLU A 26 -1.51 6.96 -5.01
CA GLU A 26 -2.21 7.86 -5.94
C GLU A 26 -1.43 8.02 -7.24
N GLN A 27 -0.11 8.17 -7.17
CA GLN A 27 0.77 8.24 -8.35
C GLN A 27 0.72 6.94 -9.16
N LEU A 28 0.77 5.79 -8.51
CA LEU A 28 0.64 4.49 -9.16
C LEU A 28 -0.72 4.32 -9.84
N ALA A 29 -1.80 4.76 -9.21
CA ALA A 29 -3.15 4.74 -9.79
C ALA A 29 -3.25 5.65 -11.03
N ALA A 30 -2.61 6.83 -11.01
CA ALA A 30 -2.56 7.74 -12.16
C ALA A 30 -1.74 7.18 -13.34
N MET A 31 -0.86 6.21 -13.08
CA MET A 31 0.02 5.59 -14.08
C MET A 31 -0.47 4.20 -14.55
N ILE A 32 -1.72 3.83 -14.28
CA ILE A 32 -2.29 2.50 -14.57
C ILE A 32 -2.05 2.03 -16.01
N ASP A 33 -2.20 2.92 -17.00
CA ASP A 33 -2.03 2.59 -18.43
C ASP A 33 -0.56 2.45 -18.86
N ASN A 34 0.38 2.80 -17.98
CA ASN A 34 1.82 2.82 -18.25
C ASN A 34 2.60 1.69 -17.54
N VAL A 35 1.90 0.76 -16.89
CA VAL A 35 2.54 -0.38 -16.22
C VAL A 35 3.05 -1.38 -17.28
N PRO A 36 4.34 -1.75 -17.27
CA PRO A 36 4.86 -2.75 -18.20
C PRO A 36 4.09 -4.08 -18.12
N SER A 37 3.81 -4.67 -19.28
CA SER A 37 2.98 -5.89 -19.36
C SER A 37 3.60 -7.11 -18.68
N VAL A 38 4.94 -7.19 -18.64
CA VAL A 38 5.67 -8.27 -17.96
C VAL A 38 5.49 -8.15 -16.44
N ASP A 39 5.72 -6.96 -15.89
CA ASP A 39 5.57 -6.72 -14.44
C ASP A 39 4.14 -7.00 -13.96
N ASN A 40 3.14 -6.62 -14.77
CA ASN A 40 1.75 -6.90 -14.46
C ASN A 40 1.43 -8.41 -14.50
N LEU A 41 2.01 -9.14 -15.46
CA LEU A 41 1.82 -10.59 -15.55
C LEU A 41 2.48 -11.32 -14.37
N ASP A 42 3.70 -10.94 -13.99
CA ASP A 42 4.41 -11.49 -12.85
C ASP A 42 3.62 -11.27 -11.56
N PHE A 43 3.07 -10.07 -11.35
CA PHE A 43 2.22 -9.75 -10.21
C PHE A 43 0.95 -10.61 -10.14
N ILE A 44 0.27 -10.81 -11.27
CA ILE A 44 -0.93 -11.65 -11.36
C ILE A 44 -0.59 -13.10 -11.04
N MET A 45 0.50 -13.61 -11.62
CA MET A 45 0.93 -15.01 -11.42
C MET A 45 1.33 -15.27 -9.97
N GLU A 46 2.03 -14.34 -9.32
CA GLU A 46 2.36 -14.45 -7.88
C GLU A 46 1.10 -14.42 -7.02
N SER A 47 0.18 -13.50 -7.32
CA SER A 47 -1.09 -13.38 -6.59
C SER A 47 -1.94 -14.64 -6.72
N ASP A 48 -2.05 -15.22 -7.92
CA ASP A 48 -2.79 -16.46 -8.17
C ASP A 48 -2.17 -17.65 -7.43
N ALA A 49 -0.84 -17.77 -7.44
CA ALA A 49 -0.13 -18.83 -6.72
C ALA A 49 -0.38 -18.82 -5.20
N LEU A 50 -0.66 -17.64 -4.63
CA LEU A 50 -0.96 -17.44 -3.21
C LEU A 50 -2.48 -17.42 -2.91
N GLY A 51 -3.34 -17.51 -3.93
CA GLY A 51 -4.79 -17.39 -3.78
C GLY A 51 -5.26 -15.99 -3.39
N HIS A 52 -4.48 -14.95 -3.71
CA HIS A 52 -4.82 -13.56 -3.46
C HIS A 52 -5.78 -13.02 -4.51
N THR A 53 -6.65 -12.10 -4.09
CA THR A 53 -7.48 -11.34 -5.04
C THR A 53 -6.63 -10.26 -5.69
N VAL A 54 -6.50 -10.33 -7.02
CA VAL A 54 -5.84 -9.28 -7.80
C VAL A 54 -6.72 -8.04 -7.85
N MET A 55 -6.12 -6.89 -7.57
CA MET A 55 -6.72 -5.57 -7.73
C MET A 55 -5.88 -4.77 -8.72
N ASP A 56 -6.53 -3.97 -9.57
CA ASP A 56 -5.83 -2.96 -10.35
C ASP A 56 -5.33 -1.81 -9.44
N GLN A 57 -4.45 -0.96 -9.95
CA GLN A 57 -3.80 0.10 -9.18
C GLN A 57 -4.82 1.11 -8.61
N ARG A 58 -5.95 1.34 -9.29
CA ARG A 58 -7.01 2.24 -8.83
C ARG A 58 -7.84 1.59 -7.72
N GLN A 59 -8.23 0.34 -7.90
CA GLN A 59 -8.91 -0.46 -6.88
C GLN A 59 -8.05 -0.61 -5.62
N GLY A 60 -6.74 -0.83 -5.79
CA GLY A 60 -5.76 -0.86 -4.71
C GLY A 60 -5.69 0.47 -3.96
N HIS A 61 -5.66 1.60 -4.67
CA HIS A 61 -5.68 2.92 -4.05
C HIS A 61 -6.98 3.20 -3.27
N GLU A 62 -8.14 2.93 -3.87
CA GLU A 62 -9.45 3.09 -3.22
C GLU A 62 -9.55 2.25 -1.94
N SER A 63 -9.07 1.00 -2.00
CA SER A 63 -9.02 0.10 -0.85
C SER A 63 -8.04 0.59 0.22
N LEU A 64 -6.87 1.10 -0.19
CA LEU A 64 -5.87 1.63 0.73
C LEU A 64 -6.38 2.86 1.48
N VAL A 65 -7.06 3.79 0.79
CA VAL A 65 -7.69 4.95 1.44
C VAL A 65 -8.68 4.50 2.51
N SER A 66 -9.53 3.51 2.19
CA SER A 66 -10.51 3.00 3.15
C SER A 66 -9.87 2.34 4.38
N VAL A 67 -8.76 1.63 4.21
CA VAL A 67 -8.07 0.94 5.33
C VAL A 67 -7.16 1.89 6.11
N ALA A 68 -6.58 2.90 5.46
CA ALA A 68 -5.72 3.88 6.11
C ALA A 68 -6.41 4.59 7.29
N GLU A 69 -7.72 4.79 7.20
CA GLU A 69 -8.54 5.40 8.26
C GLU A 69 -8.66 4.51 9.51
N THR A 70 -8.49 3.19 9.38
CA THR A 70 -8.60 2.26 10.51
C THR A 70 -7.27 2.02 11.21
N VAL A 71 -6.14 2.46 10.65
CA VAL A 71 -4.81 2.26 11.23
C VAL A 71 -4.57 3.25 12.38
N THR A 72 -4.36 2.72 13.57
CA THR A 72 -4.07 3.52 14.77
C THR A 72 -2.71 3.16 15.36
N LEU A 73 -2.27 3.84 16.43
CA LEU A 73 -1.03 3.47 17.14
C LEU A 73 -1.22 2.32 18.14
N GLU A 74 -2.48 1.98 18.41
CA GLU A 74 -2.86 1.03 19.45
C GLU A 74 -2.95 -0.40 18.89
N GLU A 75 -3.02 -0.54 17.56
CA GLU A 75 -3.12 -1.78 16.78
C GLU A 75 -1.93 -1.91 15.81
#